data_AF-A0A0F9K6I3-F1
#
_entry.id   AF-A0A0F9K6I3-F1
#
_cell.length_a   1.000
_cell.length_b   1.000
_cell.length_c   1.000
_cell.angle_alpha   90.00
_cell.angle_beta   90.00
_cell.angle_gamma   90.00
#
_symmetry.space_group_name_H-M   'P 1'
#
loop_
_entity.id
_entity.type
_entity.pdbx_description
1 polymer ?
#
loop_
_entity_poly.entity_id
_entity_poly.type
_entity_poly.pdbx_seq_one_letter_code
_entity_poly.pdbx_strand_id
1 'polypeptide(L)'
;MANRTIAAEVKMVMDTALEDVEITSLIGYANRMVTNVLGAEGLGDDLLKDIETYLTAHLINIGKERQVSEEKVKDTSIKYTGVYGAFLKMTTFGQQVLFMDTTGNFANSGKQEISIKAIPQYPKNYE
;
A
#
# COMPACT_ATOMS: atom_id res chain seq x y z
N MET A 1 13.92 10.86 -6.72
CA MET A 1 12.81 11.54 -7.42
C MET A 1 12.16 12.51 -6.46
N ALA A 2 11.55 13.59 -6.96
CA ALA A 2 10.83 14.54 -6.12
C ALA A 2 9.51 13.93 -5.63
N ASN A 3 9.08 14.33 -4.43
CA ASN A 3 7.77 13.98 -3.88
C ASN A 3 6.67 14.64 -4.75
N ARG A 4 5.58 13.92 -4.99
CA ARG A 4 4.42 14.40 -5.78
C ARG A 4 3.38 15.11 -4.90
N THR A 5 3.34 14.76 -3.61
CA THR A 5 2.46 15.36 -2.61
C THR A 5 3.22 16.08 -1.50
N ILE A 6 2.50 16.84 -0.67
CA ILE A 6 2.99 17.58 0.49
C ILE A 6 2.20 17.23 1.75
N ALA A 7 2.75 17.53 2.92
CA ALA A 7 2.12 17.21 4.21
C ALA A 7 0.70 17.80 4.36
N ALA A 8 0.48 19.01 3.83
CA ALA A 8 -0.83 19.65 3.86
C ALA A 8 -1.91 18.83 3.13
N GLU A 9 -1.58 18.18 2.02
CA GLU A 9 -2.52 17.36 1.24
C GLU A 9 -2.86 16.06 1.96
N VAL A 10 -1.88 15.45 2.62
CA VAL A 10 -2.10 14.28 3.47
C VAL A 10 -3.04 14.63 4.63
N LYS A 11 -2.85 15.80 5.26
CA LYS A 11 -3.74 16.31 6.32
C LYS A 11 -5.16 16.66 5.84
N MET A 12 -5.38 16.82 4.53
CA MET A 12 -6.74 16.99 3.99
C MET A 12 -7.50 15.67 3.94
N VAL A 13 -6.81 14.54 3.76
CA VAL A 13 -7.44 13.21 3.65
C VAL A 13 -7.52 12.47 4.98
N MET A 14 -6.71 12.84 5.97
CA MET A 14 -6.72 12.22 7.29
C MET A 14 -6.52 13.24 8.41
N ASP A 15 -7.16 13.01 9.55
CA ASP A 15 -6.86 13.72 10.79
C ASP A 15 -5.67 13.05 11.47
N THR A 16 -4.59 13.80 11.70
CA THR A 16 -3.35 13.31 12.31
C THR A 16 -2.69 14.43 13.11
N ALA A 17 -2.14 14.08 14.27
CA ALA A 17 -1.40 15.00 15.12
C ALA A 17 0.10 15.06 14.78
N LEU A 18 0.55 14.33 13.74
CA LEU A 18 1.94 14.28 13.35
C LEU A 18 2.44 15.61 12.79
N GLU A 19 3.71 15.89 13.09
CA GLU A 19 4.40 17.06 12.57
C GLU A 19 4.70 16.90 11.07
N ASP A 20 4.76 18.02 10.35
CA ASP A 20 4.95 18.01 8.90
C ASP A 20 6.25 17.31 8.47
N VAL A 21 7.29 17.36 9.32
CA VAL A 21 8.56 16.66 9.08
C VAL A 21 8.42 15.13 9.10
N GLU A 22 7.56 14.61 9.96
CA GLU A 22 7.29 13.18 10.07
C GLU A 22 6.47 12.71 8.87
N ILE A 23 5.45 13.48 8.50
CA ILE A 23 4.63 13.22 7.31
C ILE A 23 5.49 13.25 6.05
N THR A 24 6.36 14.26 5.91
CA THR A 24 7.26 14.39 4.75
C THR A 24 8.20 13.19 4.62
N SER A 25 8.68 12.65 5.74
CA SER A 25 9.50 11.44 5.74
C SER A 25 8.73 10.21 5.21
N LEU A 26 7.45 10.10 5.57
CA LEU A 26 6.55 9.04 5.09
C LEU A 26 6.14 9.24 3.63
N ILE A 27 5.94 10.49 3.18
CA ILE A 27 5.74 10.83 1.77
C ILE A 27 6.95 10.36 0.96
N GLY A 28 8.17 10.60 1.44
CA GLY A 28 9.37 10.13 0.76
C GLY A 28 9.42 8.61 0.61
N TYR A 29 8.89 7.86 1.58
CA TYR A 29 8.76 6.41 1.47
C TYR A 29 7.67 5.99 0.48
N ALA A 30 6.49 6.61 0.55
CA ALA A 30 5.39 6.40 -0.39
C ALA A 30 5.81 6.70 -1.84
N ASN A 31 6.53 7.80 -2.07
CA ASN A 31 7.04 8.20 -3.38
C ASN A 31 7.94 7.13 -4.00
N ARG A 32 8.84 6.54 -3.21
CA ARG A 32 9.70 5.43 -3.67
C ARG A 32 8.87 4.20 -4.01
N MET A 33 7.89 3.84 -3.20
CA MET A 33 7.00 2.69 -3.49
C MET A 33 6.19 2.92 -4.77
N VAL A 34 5.51 4.05 -4.89
CA VAL A 34 4.71 4.40 -6.08
C VAL A 34 5.58 4.42 -7.33
N THR A 35 6.76 5.03 -7.26
CA THR A 35 7.70 5.06 -8.39
C THR A 35 8.15 3.65 -8.79
N ASN A 36 8.48 2.80 -7.82
CA ASN A 36 8.95 1.45 -8.12
C ASN A 36 7.85 0.54 -8.67
N VAL A 37 6.60 0.72 -8.21
CA VAL A 37 5.47 -0.16 -8.55
C VAL A 37 4.72 0.32 -9.80
N LEU A 38 4.60 1.63 -9.99
CA LEU A 38 3.75 2.23 -11.03
C LEU A 38 4.51 3.16 -11.98
N GLY A 39 5.81 3.42 -11.75
CA GLY A 39 6.56 4.43 -12.52
C GLY A 39 6.70 4.15 -14.02
N ALA A 40 6.53 2.89 -14.44
CA ALA A 40 6.59 2.49 -15.85
C ALA A 40 5.20 2.34 -16.51
N GLU A 41 4.12 2.48 -15.74
CA GLU A 41 2.77 2.09 -16.17
C GLU A 41 2.00 3.20 -16.90
N GLY A 42 2.64 4.36 -17.12
CA GLY A 42 2.04 5.47 -17.88
C GLY A 42 0.82 6.13 -17.22
N LEU A 43 0.66 5.97 -15.91
CA LEU A 43 -0.38 6.68 -15.15
C LEU A 43 -0.09 8.18 -15.11
N GLY A 44 -1.15 9.00 -15.18
CA GLY A 44 -1.03 10.45 -15.10
C GLY A 44 -0.48 10.92 -13.76
N ASP A 45 0.26 12.03 -13.76
CA ASP A 45 0.92 12.57 -12.57
C ASP A 45 -0.06 12.90 -11.44
N ASP A 46 -1.26 13.39 -11.76
CA ASP A 46 -2.31 13.67 -10.78
C ASP A 46 -2.77 12.39 -10.05
N LEU A 47 -2.96 11.30 -10.80
CA LEU A 47 -3.35 10.01 -10.20
C LEU A 47 -2.21 9.43 -9.35
N LEU A 48 -0.96 9.53 -9.80
CA LEU A 48 0.20 9.10 -9.02
C LEU A 48 0.35 9.92 -7.74
N LYS A 49 0.02 11.21 -7.78
CA LYS A 49 0.00 12.09 -6.60
C LYS A 49 -1.10 11.69 -5.61
N ASP A 50 -2.31 11.42 -6.09
CA ASP A 50 -3.41 10.95 -5.22
C ASP A 50 -3.05 9.61 -4.58
N ILE A 51 -2.50 8.67 -5.34
CA ILE A 51 -2.00 7.39 -4.83
C ILE A 51 -0.92 7.60 -3.77
N GLU A 52 0.06 8.49 -3.99
CA GLU A 52 1.11 8.81 -3.03
C GLU A 52 0.54 9.41 -1.73
N THR A 53 -0.50 10.23 -1.83
CA THR A 53 -1.20 10.86 -0.70
C THR A 53 -1.90 9.81 0.16
N TYR A 54 -2.75 8.98 -0.45
CA TYR A 54 -3.48 7.93 0.25
C TYR A 54 -2.57 6.80 0.76
N LEU A 55 -1.47 6.50 0.06
CA LEU A 55 -0.46 5.56 0.55
C LEU A 55 0.26 6.12 1.78
N THR A 56 0.58 7.42 1.79
CA THR A 56 1.14 8.07 2.97
C THR A 56 0.18 7.97 4.17
N ALA A 57 -1.10 8.26 3.94
CA ALA A 57 -2.13 8.15 4.98
C ALA A 57 -2.26 6.70 5.52
N HIS A 58 -2.19 5.71 4.64
CA HIS A 58 -2.15 4.30 5.03
C HIS A 58 -0.95 4.01 5.96
N LEU A 59 0.25 4.47 5.59
CA LEU A 59 1.49 4.24 6.35
C LEU A 59 1.45 4.88 7.74
N ILE A 60 0.89 6.08 7.86
CA ILE A 60 0.64 6.75 9.14
C ILE A 60 -0.26 5.86 10.00
N ASN A 61 -1.38 5.41 9.45
CA ASN A 61 -2.41 4.65 10.16
C ASN A 61 -1.92 3.26 10.60
N ILE A 62 -1.09 2.56 9.81
CA ILE A 62 -0.58 1.22 10.22
C ILE A 62 0.68 1.28 11.10
N GLY A 63 1.40 2.40 11.07
CA GLY A 63 2.71 2.56 11.70
C GLY A 63 2.67 3.38 12.97
N LYS A 64 2.30 4.66 12.83
CA LYS A 64 2.41 5.69 13.88
C LYS A 64 1.13 5.87 14.68
N GLU A 65 -0.01 5.74 14.03
CA GLU A 65 -1.34 5.95 14.61
C GLU A 65 -2.19 4.67 14.51
N ARG A 66 -1.60 3.53 14.89
CA ARG A 66 -2.27 2.22 14.81
C ARG A 66 -3.68 2.27 15.35
N GLN A 67 -4.65 2.07 14.47
CA GLN A 67 -6.05 1.97 14.87
C GLN A 67 -6.25 0.78 15.81
N VAL A 68 -6.77 1.08 16.99
CA VAL A 68 -7.27 0.09 17.94
C VAL A 68 -8.58 -0.45 17.35
N SER A 69 -8.63 -1.73 16.99
CA SER A 69 -9.81 -2.33 16.35
C SER A 69 -11.01 -2.51 17.30
N GLU A 70 -10.81 -2.40 18.62
CA GLU A 70 -11.87 -2.44 19.63
C GLU A 70 -11.38 -1.78 20.94
N GLU A 71 -12.03 -0.71 21.40
CA GLU A 71 -11.77 -0.08 22.70
C GLU A 71 -13.00 -0.30 23.61
N LYS A 72 -12.94 -1.29 24.50
CA LYS A 72 -13.90 -1.39 25.62
C LYS A 72 -13.38 -0.55 26.77
N VAL A 73 -14.23 0.11 27.54
CA VAL A 73 -13.82 0.87 28.74
C VAL A 73 -14.47 0.26 29.97
N LYS A 74 -13.61 -0.13 30.94
CA LYS A 74 -13.81 -0.73 32.29
C LYS A 74 -13.46 -2.22 32.49
N ASP A 75 -13.32 -3.03 31.44
CA ASP A 75 -12.81 -4.43 31.46
C ASP A 75 -12.10 -4.76 30.12
N THR A 76 -10.97 -4.10 29.86
CA THR A 76 -10.49 -3.87 28.49
C THR A 76 -9.45 -4.88 28.01
N SER A 77 -9.85 -5.79 27.14
CA SER A 77 -8.97 -6.62 26.31
C SER A 77 -8.65 -5.89 25.00
N ILE A 78 -7.38 -5.54 24.77
CA ILE A 78 -6.90 -4.99 23.49
C ILE A 78 -6.65 -6.17 22.54
N LYS A 79 -7.48 -6.34 21.51
CA LYS A 79 -7.26 -7.33 20.46
C LYS A 79 -6.79 -6.62 19.20
N TYR A 80 -5.52 -6.79 18.84
CA TYR A 80 -5.00 -6.38 17.54
C TYR A 80 -5.49 -7.41 16.51
N THR A 81 -6.48 -7.05 15.69
CA THR A 81 -6.97 -7.94 14.65
C THR A 81 -5.98 -7.96 13.49
N GLY A 82 -4.91 -8.74 13.63
CA GLY A 82 -3.96 -9.01 12.56
C GLY A 82 -4.58 -9.97 11.54
N VAL A 83 -5.33 -9.47 10.56
CA VAL A 83 -5.55 -10.23 9.33
C VAL A 83 -4.21 -10.27 8.59
N TYR A 84 -3.40 -11.27 8.90
CA TYR A 84 -2.13 -11.52 8.23
C TYR A 84 -2.38 -11.68 6.72
N GLY A 85 -1.63 -10.93 5.91
CA GLY A 85 -1.74 -10.97 4.44
C GLY A 85 -2.69 -9.94 3.80
N ALA A 86 -3.37 -9.09 4.58
CA ALA A 86 -4.28 -8.07 4.03
C ALA A 86 -3.58 -6.76 3.59
N PHE A 87 -2.39 -6.44 4.14
CA PHE A 87 -1.58 -5.24 3.85
C PHE A 87 -2.42 -3.97 3.57
N LEU A 88 -2.48 -3.50 2.32
CA LEU A 88 -3.24 -2.31 1.92
C LEU A 88 -4.74 -2.41 2.27
N LYS A 89 -5.32 -3.60 2.36
CA LYS A 89 -6.74 -3.79 2.73
C LYS A 89 -7.04 -3.52 4.20
N MET A 90 -6.02 -3.33 5.06
CA MET A 90 -6.19 -3.15 6.51
C MET A 90 -6.81 -1.81 6.89
N THR A 91 -6.71 -0.81 6.04
CA THR A 91 -7.23 0.55 6.30
C THR A 91 -8.05 1.02 5.11
N THR A 92 -9.00 1.92 5.32
CA THR A 92 -9.73 2.59 4.24
C THR A 92 -8.79 3.28 3.24
N PHE A 93 -7.72 3.92 3.72
CA PHE A 93 -6.73 4.59 2.87
C PHE A 93 -6.01 3.64 1.91
N GLY A 94 -5.54 2.50 2.41
CA GLY A 94 -4.91 1.47 1.57
C GLY A 94 -5.90 0.79 0.61
N GLN A 95 -7.18 0.67 0.97
CA GLN A 95 -8.22 0.23 0.03
C GLN A 95 -8.44 1.25 -1.09
N GLN A 96 -8.36 2.55 -0.79
CA GLN A 96 -8.42 3.61 -1.79
C GLN A 96 -7.22 3.55 -2.75
N VAL A 97 -6.01 3.26 -2.26
CA VAL A 97 -4.84 3.00 -3.11
C VAL A 97 -5.10 1.85 -4.09
N LEU A 98 -5.66 0.74 -3.61
CA LEU A 98 -6.00 -0.41 -4.45
C LEU A 98 -7.10 -0.09 -5.47
N PHE A 99 -8.02 0.81 -5.14
CA PHE A 99 -9.07 1.26 -6.05
C PHE A 99 -8.53 2.17 -7.17
N MET A 100 -7.60 3.07 -6.83
CA MET A 100 -7.00 4.01 -7.78
C MET A 100 -5.93 3.36 -8.67
N ASP A 101 -5.27 2.30 -8.19
CA ASP A 101 -4.34 1.52 -8.98
C ASP A 101 -5.09 0.65 -10.02
N THR A 102 -5.24 1.19 -11.23
CA THR A 102 -5.87 0.49 -12.36
C THR A 102 -5.01 -0.63 -12.95
N THR A 103 -3.73 -0.70 -12.59
CA THR A 103 -2.78 -1.72 -13.09
C THR A 103 -2.88 -3.02 -12.29
N GLY A 104 -3.30 -2.92 -11.02
CA GLY A 104 -3.30 -4.02 -10.07
C GLY A 104 -1.92 -4.39 -9.53
N ASN A 105 -0.87 -3.64 -9.84
CA ASN A 105 0.48 -3.91 -9.37
C ASN A 105 0.59 -3.82 -7.84
N PHE A 106 -0.08 -2.87 -7.18
CA PHE A 106 -0.12 -2.82 -5.71
C PHE A 106 -0.86 -4.01 -5.11
N ALA A 107 -1.93 -4.49 -5.73
CA ALA A 107 -2.63 -5.70 -5.30
C ALA A 107 -1.75 -6.97 -5.42
N ASN A 108 -0.78 -6.96 -6.33
CA ASN A 108 0.14 -8.08 -6.57
C ASN A 108 1.50 -7.92 -5.89
N SER A 109 1.85 -6.73 -5.41
CA SER A 109 3.17 -6.40 -4.82
C SER A 109 3.59 -7.26 -3.62
N GLY A 110 2.62 -7.88 -2.93
CA GLY A 110 2.87 -8.78 -1.80
C GLY A 110 2.85 -10.28 -2.15
N LYS A 111 2.68 -10.65 -3.42
CA LYS A 111 2.61 -12.06 -3.86
C LYS A 111 3.99 -12.53 -4.32
N GLN A 112 4.29 -13.81 -4.09
CA GLN A 112 5.49 -14.44 -4.65
C GLN A 112 5.30 -14.67 -6.15
N GLU A 113 6.35 -14.37 -6.93
CA GLU A 113 6.39 -14.70 -8.35
C GLU A 113 6.49 -16.22 -8.53
N ILE A 114 5.60 -16.79 -9.34
CA ILE A 114 5.61 -18.22 -9.68
C ILE A 114 5.78 -18.34 -11.20
N SER A 115 6.74 -19.15 -11.64
CA SER A 115 6.90 -19.50 -13.05
C SER A 115 6.56 -20.97 -13.28
N ILE A 116 5.77 -21.25 -14.32
CA ILE A 116 5.44 -22.61 -14.76
C ILE A 116 6.21 -22.86 -16.06
N LYS A 117 7.10 -23.86 -16.06
CA LYS A 117 7.84 -24.29 -17.25
C LYS A 117 7.35 -25.66 -17.69
N ALA A 118 6.74 -25.74 -18.86
CA ALA A 118 6.37 -27.02 -19.47
C ALA A 118 7.63 -27.73 -20.00
N ILE A 119 7.79 -29.02 -19.68
CA ILE A 119 8.83 -29.88 -20.24
C ILE A 119 8.15 -30.78 -21.29
N PRO A 120 8.47 -30.63 -22.60
CA PRO A 120 7.90 -31.50 -23.62
C PRO A 120 8.41 -32.94 -23.43
N GLN A 121 7.48 -33.91 -23.39
CA GLN A 121 7.84 -35.32 -23.45
C GLN A 121 8.03 -35.74 -24.91
N TYR A 122 9.20 -36.28 -25.22
CA TYR A 122 9.44 -36.90 -26.52
C TYR A 122 8.66 -38.23 -26.60
N PRO A 123 7.99 -38.54 -27.72
CA PRO A 123 7.37 -39.84 -27.90
C PRO A 123 8.46 -40.92 -27.80
N LYS A 124 8.25 -41.91 -26.94
CA LYS A 124 9.02 -43.16 -26.98
C LYS A 124 8.69 -43.84 -28.30
N ASN A 125 9.64 -43.82 -29.23
CA ASN A 125 9.60 -44.70 -30.40
C ASN A 125 9.63 -46.14 -29.85
N TYR A 126 8.54 -46.88 -30.05
CA TYR A 126 8.51 -48.30 -29.80
C TYR A 126 9.20 -48.99 -30.98
N GLU A 127 10.37 -49.56 -30.74
CA GLU A 127 11.02 -50.53 -31.62
C GLU A 127 10.25 -51.85 -31.66
#